data_AF-A0A3R7B0G4-F1
#
_entry.id   AF-A0A3R7B0G4-F1
#
_cell.length_a   1.000
_cell.length_b   1.000
_cell.length_c   1.000
_cell.angle_alpha   90.00
_cell.angle_beta   90.00
_cell.angle_gamma   90.00
#
_symmetry.space_group_name_H-M   'P 1'
#
loop_
_entity.id
_entity.type
_entity.pdbx_description
1 polymer ?
#
loop_
_entity_poly.entity_id
_entity_poly.type
_entity_poly.pdbx_seq_one_letter_code
_entity_poly.pdbx_strand_id
1 'polypeptide(L)'
;MAPNHERKGTSDAFDKTARQDKAASGRTTYRHRPVPSPKLSDRVRRIVEDTKRKHRTDMRIEAWHNQGFAGSDICDMPLDESKGIKRELCKDLSVERFIEEYEKPSVPLVIEGIPEYEKWAACENWTLKKQYKHALLKVGEDDDGKTLRMKFKHFYKYMKTQIDDSPLYIFDSTFDDKRETAPLLADYKVPRYFQDDLFSLVGEDPRPPYRWFLVGPKRSGREIATAWNTLIVGRKRWLAFPPSVDKATVKAKIHVLKGEDDEAGNYFCDMLPRMVAADPSLEYMEFMQYPGDTVFIPGGWWHAVYNVEDTIAVTQNYCSHANFERVWCKTRSGRKRMAVKWLNQLQIHYPKLAALAVHLNERDDYTMYSKENKKRSKDDDADDGGMTSKKKQKMS
;
A
#
# COMPACT_ATOMS: atom_id res chain seq x y z
N MET A 1 73.17 -46.99 -34.54
CA MET A 1 73.86 -45.80 -35.08
C MET A 1 73.22 -44.58 -34.43
N ALA A 2 74.01 -43.78 -33.73
CA ALA A 2 73.63 -42.44 -33.27
C ALA A 2 73.52 -41.46 -34.49
N PRO A 3 73.13 -40.16 -34.37
CA PRO A 3 72.99 -39.38 -33.14
C PRO A 3 71.89 -38.27 -33.09
N ASN A 4 71.75 -37.71 -31.88
CA ASN A 4 71.61 -36.29 -31.48
C ASN A 4 70.75 -35.29 -32.28
N HIS A 5 69.84 -34.60 -31.57
CA HIS A 5 70.19 -33.28 -31.06
C HIS A 5 69.27 -32.80 -29.91
N GLU A 6 69.89 -32.53 -28.76
CA GLU A 6 69.38 -31.64 -27.71
C GLU A 6 69.31 -30.19 -28.21
N ARG A 7 68.33 -29.41 -27.71
CA ARG A 7 68.61 -28.08 -27.13
C ARG A 7 67.51 -27.61 -26.17
N LYS A 8 67.97 -27.42 -24.92
CA LYS A 8 67.44 -26.71 -23.75
C LYS A 8 66.79 -25.35 -24.05
N GLY A 9 65.81 -24.98 -23.21
CA GLY A 9 65.48 -23.57 -22.94
C GLY A 9 64.20 -23.34 -22.13
N THR A 10 64.28 -23.50 -20.80
CA THR A 10 63.75 -22.60 -19.73
C THR A 10 62.28 -22.14 -19.81
N SER A 11 61.35 -22.72 -19.02
CA SER A 11 60.99 -22.41 -17.62
C SER A 11 60.02 -21.23 -17.46
N ASP A 12 58.90 -21.56 -16.81
CA ASP A 12 58.04 -20.71 -15.98
C ASP A 12 57.27 -19.55 -16.63
N ALA A 13 56.00 -19.85 -16.91
CA ALA A 13 54.89 -19.02 -16.42
C ALA A 13 53.58 -19.81 -16.53
N PHE A 14 53.29 -20.63 -15.52
CA PHE A 14 51.91 -20.76 -15.06
C PHE A 14 51.41 -19.35 -14.70
N ASP A 15 50.12 -19.12 -14.96
CA ASP A 15 49.37 -17.89 -14.65
C ASP A 15 49.36 -16.82 -15.76
N LYS A 16 48.33 -16.90 -16.64
CA LYS A 16 47.60 -15.78 -17.27
C LYS A 16 46.65 -16.27 -18.38
N THR A 17 45.64 -17.05 -18.01
CA THR A 17 44.43 -17.24 -18.85
C THR A 17 43.19 -17.27 -17.96
N ALA A 18 43.05 -16.23 -17.13
CA ALA A 18 41.83 -15.90 -16.43
C ALA A 18 41.52 -14.42 -16.67
N ARG A 19 41.05 -14.07 -17.87
CA ARG A 19 40.50 -12.74 -18.19
C ARG A 19 39.80 -12.69 -19.55
N GLN A 20 38.87 -13.61 -19.78
CA GLN A 20 37.82 -13.43 -20.80
C GLN A 20 36.54 -14.03 -20.26
N ASP A 21 35.83 -13.27 -19.43
CA ASP A 21 34.42 -13.53 -19.10
C ASP A 21 33.80 -12.27 -18.46
N LYS A 22 33.49 -11.27 -19.30
CA LYS A 22 32.56 -10.19 -18.96
C LYS A 22 31.92 -9.62 -20.22
N ALA A 23 30.95 -10.34 -20.77
CA ALA A 23 29.83 -9.78 -21.51
C ALA A 23 28.78 -10.88 -21.78
N ALA A 24 28.22 -11.47 -20.72
CA ALA A 24 26.96 -12.18 -20.87
C ALA A 24 25.88 -11.12 -21.10
N SER A 25 25.49 -10.93 -22.36
CA SER A 25 24.26 -10.24 -22.72
C SER A 25 23.10 -10.95 -22.04
N GLY A 26 22.61 -10.39 -20.93
CA GLY A 26 21.40 -10.88 -20.29
C GLY A 26 20.23 -10.66 -21.24
N ARG A 27 19.89 -11.68 -22.02
CA ARG A 27 18.62 -11.73 -22.76
C ARG A 27 17.51 -11.64 -21.71
N THR A 28 16.77 -10.53 -21.69
CA THR A 28 15.53 -10.42 -20.93
C THR A 28 14.55 -11.45 -21.48
N THR A 29 14.44 -12.60 -20.82
CA THR A 29 13.39 -13.58 -21.11
C THR A 29 12.13 -13.09 -20.43
N TYR A 30 11.25 -12.43 -21.18
CA TYR A 30 9.92 -12.10 -20.68
C TYR A 30 9.16 -13.40 -20.38
N ARG A 31 8.54 -13.50 -19.20
CA ARG A 31 7.70 -14.64 -18.83
C ARG A 31 6.47 -14.75 -19.74
N HIS A 32 5.99 -13.61 -20.23
CA HIS A 32 4.82 -13.50 -21.10
C HIS A 32 5.14 -12.82 -22.44
N ARG A 33 4.17 -12.83 -23.36
CA ARG A 33 4.34 -12.33 -24.73
C ARG A 33 4.68 -10.83 -24.71
N PRO A 34 5.70 -10.37 -25.48
CA PRO A 34 6.01 -8.96 -25.60
C PRO A 34 4.84 -8.17 -26.22
N VAL A 35 4.65 -6.94 -25.73
CA VAL A 35 3.66 -5.98 -26.26
C VAL A 35 4.38 -4.75 -26.85
N PRO A 36 3.76 -4.00 -27.78
CA PRO A 36 4.35 -2.80 -28.34
C PRO A 36 4.69 -1.76 -27.27
N SER A 37 5.81 -1.07 -27.44
CA SER A 37 6.22 -0.02 -26.51
C SER A 37 5.19 1.14 -26.44
N PRO A 38 5.04 1.78 -25.27
CA PRO A 38 4.12 2.91 -25.09
C PRO A 38 4.43 4.07 -26.05
N LYS A 39 3.39 4.58 -26.72
CA LYS A 39 3.50 5.77 -27.59
C LYS A 39 3.36 7.05 -26.76
N LEU A 40 4.43 7.45 -26.07
CA LEU A 40 4.51 8.69 -25.29
C LEU A 40 5.38 9.74 -26.00
N SER A 41 4.98 11.01 -25.96
CA SER A 41 5.86 12.11 -26.38
C SER A 41 7.12 12.16 -25.50
N ASP A 42 8.27 12.57 -26.04
CA ASP A 42 9.55 12.61 -25.31
C ASP A 42 9.51 13.35 -23.98
N ARG A 43 8.73 14.43 -23.91
CA ARG A 43 8.55 15.18 -22.67
C ARG A 43 7.87 14.32 -21.59
N VAL A 44 6.78 13.64 -21.94
CA VAL A 44 6.02 12.81 -20.98
C VAL A 44 6.85 11.59 -20.59
N ARG A 45 7.49 10.95 -21.57
CA ARG A 45 8.39 9.81 -21.34
C ARG A 45 9.48 10.15 -20.32
N ARG A 46 10.20 11.27 -20.51
CA ARG A 46 11.24 11.72 -19.55
C ARG A 46 10.70 11.94 -18.14
N ILE A 47 9.53 12.57 -17.99
CA ILE A 47 8.89 12.79 -16.69
C ILE A 47 8.56 11.46 -16.00
N VAL A 48 7.96 10.53 -16.74
CA VAL A 48 7.57 9.22 -16.22
C VAL A 48 8.81 8.43 -15.81
N GLU A 49 9.81 8.32 -16.69
CA GLU A 49 11.04 7.58 -16.38
C GLU A 49 11.83 8.19 -15.22
N ASP A 50 11.90 9.51 -15.10
CA ASP A 50 12.51 10.18 -13.94
C ASP A 50 11.76 9.87 -12.64
N THR A 51 10.42 9.85 -12.70
CA THR A 51 9.59 9.46 -11.54
C THR A 51 9.82 8.01 -11.16
N LYS A 52 9.87 7.10 -12.15
CA LYS A 52 10.14 5.68 -11.95
C LYS A 52 11.50 5.43 -11.29
N ARG A 53 12.56 6.04 -11.80
CA ARG A 53 13.92 5.94 -11.24
C ARG A 53 14.01 6.40 -9.79
N LYS A 54 13.20 7.41 -9.41
CA LYS A 54 13.13 7.89 -8.03
C LYS A 54 12.25 7.00 -7.14
N HIS A 55 11.20 6.40 -7.70
CA HIS A 55 10.26 5.58 -6.94
C HIS A 55 10.82 4.19 -6.59
N ARG A 56 11.56 3.58 -7.52
CA ARG A 56 12.20 2.27 -7.39
C ARG A 56 13.64 2.39 -7.84
N THR A 57 14.52 2.87 -6.96
CA THR A 57 15.96 3.07 -7.28
C THR A 57 16.69 1.74 -7.48
N ASP A 58 16.12 0.67 -6.92
CA ASP A 58 16.53 -0.72 -7.07
C ASP A 58 16.28 -1.27 -8.48
N MET A 59 15.39 -0.64 -9.27
CA MET A 59 14.98 -1.11 -10.58
C MET A 59 15.49 -0.22 -11.73
N ARG A 60 16.03 -0.86 -12.77
CA ARG A 60 16.26 -0.21 -14.07
C ARG A 60 14.93 -0.01 -14.80
N ILE A 61 14.84 0.96 -15.72
CA ILE A 61 13.59 1.26 -16.44
C ILE A 61 13.07 0.06 -17.23
N GLU A 62 13.97 -0.71 -17.83
CA GLU A 62 13.63 -1.91 -18.59
C GLU A 62 13.05 -3.00 -17.68
N ALA A 63 13.39 -2.97 -16.39
CA ALA A 63 12.91 -3.96 -15.42
C ALA A 63 11.44 -3.78 -15.01
N TRP A 64 10.83 -2.62 -15.31
CA TRP A 64 9.43 -2.32 -14.96
C TRP A 64 8.41 -3.20 -15.68
N HIS A 65 8.81 -3.93 -16.71
CA HIS A 65 7.94 -4.79 -17.52
C HIS A 65 8.62 -6.14 -17.84
N ASN A 66 9.55 -6.59 -16.99
CA ASN A 66 10.31 -7.82 -17.19
C ASN A 66 9.44 -9.09 -17.09
N GLN A 67 8.40 -9.08 -16.25
CA GLN A 67 7.43 -10.19 -16.19
C GLN A 67 6.62 -10.23 -17.49
N GLY A 68 6.34 -9.07 -18.08
CA GLY A 68 5.58 -8.97 -19.33
C GLY A 68 4.08 -9.11 -19.10
N PHE A 69 3.60 -8.75 -17.90
CA PHE A 69 2.20 -8.91 -17.50
C PHE A 69 1.22 -8.16 -18.41
N ALA A 70 1.67 -7.10 -19.09
CA ALA A 70 0.87 -6.41 -20.09
C ALA A 70 0.42 -7.29 -21.28
N GLY A 71 1.17 -8.36 -21.59
CA GLY A 71 0.84 -9.33 -22.65
C GLY A 71 0.20 -10.63 -22.13
N SER A 72 -0.26 -10.64 -20.89
CA SER A 72 -0.85 -11.80 -20.22
C SER A 72 -2.32 -11.57 -19.85
N ASP A 73 -2.99 -12.64 -19.43
CA ASP A 73 -4.37 -12.69 -18.96
C ASP A 73 -4.49 -12.56 -17.43
N ILE A 74 -3.46 -12.06 -16.75
CA ILE A 74 -3.43 -12.03 -15.27
C ILE A 74 -4.59 -11.25 -14.63
N CYS A 75 -5.09 -10.22 -15.30
CA CYS A 75 -6.23 -9.45 -14.81
C CYS A 75 -7.57 -10.14 -15.07
N ASP A 76 -7.57 -11.18 -15.90
CA ASP A 76 -8.73 -11.95 -16.33
C ASP A 76 -8.73 -13.36 -15.69
N MET A 77 -7.75 -13.65 -14.81
CA MET A 77 -7.68 -14.89 -14.04
C MET A 77 -8.95 -15.10 -13.20
N PRO A 78 -9.45 -16.34 -13.09
CA PRO A 78 -10.67 -16.64 -12.33
C PRO A 78 -10.51 -16.28 -10.85
N LEU A 79 -11.64 -15.97 -10.22
CA LEU A 79 -11.75 -15.78 -8.77
C LEU A 79 -12.11 -17.11 -8.11
N ASP A 80 -11.68 -17.30 -6.88
CA ASP A 80 -12.23 -18.34 -6.02
C ASP A 80 -13.63 -17.94 -5.51
N GLU A 81 -14.66 -18.27 -6.28
CA GLU A 81 -16.05 -17.97 -5.94
C GLU A 81 -16.55 -18.69 -4.67
N SER A 82 -15.85 -19.75 -4.23
CA SER A 82 -16.21 -20.46 -3.00
C SER A 82 -15.88 -19.66 -1.73
N LYS A 83 -14.99 -18.66 -1.84
CA LYS A 83 -14.53 -17.80 -0.75
C LYS A 83 -14.93 -16.33 -0.96
N GLY A 84 -16.12 -16.12 -1.51
CA GLY A 84 -16.67 -14.79 -1.73
C GLY A 84 -16.90 -13.99 -0.43
N ILE A 85 -17.16 -12.70 -0.61
CA ILE A 85 -17.57 -11.79 0.48
C ILE A 85 -19.09 -11.60 0.46
N LYS A 86 -19.69 -11.36 1.64
CA LYS A 86 -21.09 -10.96 1.74
C LYS A 86 -21.30 -9.60 1.06
N ARG A 87 -22.45 -9.44 0.41
CA ARG A 87 -22.85 -8.22 -0.30
C ARG A 87 -24.26 -7.82 0.12
N GLU A 88 -24.49 -6.54 0.38
CA GLU A 88 -25.82 -5.99 0.66
C GLU A 88 -26.07 -4.70 -0.13
N LEU A 89 -27.29 -4.55 -0.64
CA LEU A 89 -27.73 -3.30 -1.27
C LEU A 89 -27.88 -2.21 -0.21
N CYS A 90 -27.29 -1.03 -0.45
CA CYS A 90 -27.35 0.07 0.52
C CYS A 90 -28.79 0.49 0.85
N LYS A 91 -29.73 0.39 -0.08
CA LYS A 91 -31.15 0.72 0.16
C LYS A 91 -31.81 -0.19 1.21
N ASP A 92 -31.31 -1.42 1.38
CA ASP A 92 -31.90 -2.45 2.26
C ASP A 92 -31.11 -2.59 3.58
N LEU A 93 -29.97 -1.91 3.71
CA LEU A 93 -29.10 -1.92 4.89
C LEU A 93 -29.21 -0.60 5.67
N SER A 94 -29.90 -0.63 6.81
CA SER A 94 -29.91 0.46 7.80
C SER A 94 -28.55 0.61 8.50
N VAL A 95 -28.26 1.79 9.05
CA VAL A 95 -27.01 2.05 9.79
C VAL A 95 -26.91 1.17 11.04
N GLU A 96 -28.02 0.97 11.75
CA GLU A 96 -28.08 0.15 12.97
C GLU A 96 -27.73 -1.31 12.65
N ARG A 97 -28.36 -1.89 11.62
CA ARG A 97 -28.00 -3.24 11.14
C ARG A 97 -26.53 -3.33 10.72
N PHE A 98 -26.00 -2.33 10.00
CA PHE A 98 -24.59 -2.30 9.64
C PHE A 98 -23.68 -2.39 10.87
N ILE A 99 -23.98 -1.59 11.90
CA ILE A 99 -23.19 -1.56 13.14
C ILE A 99 -23.27 -2.90 13.88
N GLU A 100 -24.46 -3.45 14.08
CA GLU A 100 -24.66 -4.68 14.87
C GLU A 100 -24.19 -5.94 14.14
N GLU A 101 -24.43 -6.05 12.83
CA GLU A 101 -24.14 -7.27 12.05
C GLU A 101 -22.72 -7.30 11.48
N TYR A 102 -22.08 -6.15 11.26
CA TYR A 102 -20.80 -6.07 10.54
C TYR A 102 -19.71 -5.32 11.28
N GLU A 103 -19.98 -4.09 11.73
CA GLU A 103 -18.94 -3.27 12.31
C GLU A 103 -18.46 -3.80 13.67
N LYS A 104 -19.38 -4.00 14.62
CA LYS A 104 -19.07 -4.54 15.95
C LYS A 104 -18.49 -5.96 15.87
N PRO A 105 -19.05 -6.90 15.10
CA PRO A 105 -18.48 -8.24 14.98
C PRO A 105 -17.21 -8.30 14.13
N SER A 106 -16.79 -7.18 13.52
CA SER A 106 -15.63 -7.10 12.63
C SER A 106 -15.71 -8.05 11.42
N VAL A 107 -16.84 -8.03 10.71
CA VAL A 107 -17.11 -8.83 9.51
C VAL A 107 -16.99 -7.95 8.24
N PRO A 108 -16.14 -8.32 7.26
CA PRO A 108 -16.05 -7.64 5.97
C PRO A 108 -17.37 -7.66 5.20
N LEU A 109 -17.64 -6.57 4.47
CA LEU A 109 -18.87 -6.41 3.68
C LEU A 109 -18.61 -5.60 2.41
N VAL A 110 -19.30 -5.95 1.32
CA VAL A 110 -19.52 -5.04 0.19
C VAL A 110 -20.91 -4.43 0.30
N ILE A 111 -20.97 -3.10 0.29
CA ILE A 111 -22.22 -2.34 0.28
C ILE A 111 -22.41 -1.77 -1.12
N GLU A 112 -23.49 -2.17 -1.78
CA GLU A 112 -23.71 -1.90 -3.20
C GLU A 112 -24.55 -0.64 -3.41
N GLY A 113 -24.11 0.23 -4.33
CA GLY A 113 -24.89 1.36 -4.85
C GLY A 113 -24.90 2.62 -3.98
N ILE A 114 -23.94 2.78 -3.07
CA ILE A 114 -23.88 3.98 -2.20
C ILE A 114 -23.81 5.27 -3.02
N PRO A 115 -22.91 5.43 -4.01
CA PRO A 115 -22.79 6.67 -4.77
C PRO A 115 -24.08 7.10 -5.45
N GLU A 116 -24.80 6.15 -6.06
CA GLU A 116 -26.06 6.40 -6.76
C GLU A 116 -27.17 6.76 -5.76
N TYR A 117 -27.28 6.00 -4.66
CA TYR A 117 -28.31 6.20 -3.65
C TYR A 117 -28.14 7.55 -2.92
N GLU A 118 -26.90 7.91 -2.57
CA GLU A 118 -26.58 9.17 -1.88
C GLU A 118 -26.33 10.35 -2.84
N LYS A 119 -26.52 10.13 -4.15
CA LYS A 119 -26.43 11.13 -5.22
C LYS A 119 -25.08 11.84 -5.28
N TRP A 120 -24.01 11.06 -5.34
CA TRP A 120 -22.65 11.58 -5.52
C TRP A 120 -22.49 12.10 -6.94
N ALA A 121 -22.08 13.37 -7.09
CA ALA A 121 -21.78 13.93 -8.41
C ALA A 121 -20.57 13.24 -9.06
N ALA A 122 -19.75 12.52 -8.28
CA ALA A 122 -18.63 11.70 -8.76
C ALA A 122 -19.05 10.71 -9.85
N CYS A 123 -20.26 10.13 -9.79
CA CYS A 123 -20.76 9.18 -10.79
C CYS A 123 -20.76 9.79 -12.21
N GLU A 124 -20.95 11.10 -12.33
CA GLU A 124 -20.93 11.82 -13.61
C GLU A 124 -19.62 12.58 -13.85
N ASN A 125 -19.04 13.14 -12.79
CA ASN A 125 -17.90 14.05 -12.86
C ASN A 125 -16.57 13.34 -12.97
N TRP A 126 -16.43 12.13 -12.39
CA TRP A 126 -15.16 11.41 -12.34
C TRP A 126 -14.92 10.60 -13.61
N THR A 127 -14.90 11.32 -14.73
CA THR A 127 -14.63 10.78 -16.08
C THR A 127 -13.24 11.17 -16.58
N LEU A 128 -12.31 11.53 -15.67
CA LEU A 128 -10.93 11.95 -15.98
C LEU A 128 -10.86 13.21 -16.88
N LYS A 129 -11.76 14.18 -16.65
CA LYS A 129 -11.91 15.42 -17.44
C LYS A 129 -10.70 16.37 -17.34
N LYS A 130 -10.66 17.34 -18.28
CA LYS A 130 -9.62 18.39 -18.40
C LYS A 130 -9.46 19.28 -17.15
N GLN A 131 -10.40 19.28 -16.21
CA GLN A 131 -10.42 20.21 -15.08
C GLN A 131 -9.21 20.07 -14.15
N TYR A 132 -8.75 18.83 -13.90
CA TYR A 132 -7.59 18.57 -13.03
C TYR A 132 -6.27 18.42 -13.79
N LYS A 133 -6.21 18.76 -15.09
CA LYS A 133 -5.04 18.47 -15.96
C LYS A 133 -3.70 18.93 -15.39
N HIS A 134 -3.68 20.04 -14.64
CA HIS A 134 -2.45 20.61 -14.09
C HIS A 134 -2.21 20.28 -12.62
N ALA A 135 -3.18 19.64 -11.95
CA ALA A 135 -3.09 19.24 -10.56
C ALA A 135 -1.89 18.31 -10.33
N LEU A 136 -1.07 18.64 -9.34
CA LEU A 136 0.06 17.81 -8.90
C LEU A 136 -0.42 16.81 -7.84
N LEU A 137 -0.52 15.54 -8.23
CA LEU A 137 -0.97 14.45 -7.39
C LEU A 137 0.20 13.52 -7.05
N LYS A 138 0.19 12.96 -5.85
CA LYS A 138 1.15 11.96 -5.37
C LYS A 138 1.01 10.68 -6.18
N VAL A 139 2.11 10.22 -6.76
CA VAL A 139 2.19 9.01 -7.60
C VAL A 139 3.16 7.95 -7.05
N GLY A 140 3.84 8.26 -5.95
CA GLY A 140 4.84 7.41 -5.32
C GLY A 140 5.58 8.15 -4.21
N GLU A 141 6.58 7.47 -3.64
CA GLU A 141 7.54 7.98 -2.67
C GLU A 141 8.93 7.50 -3.10
N ASP A 142 9.98 8.26 -2.84
CA ASP A 142 11.35 7.77 -2.99
C ASP A 142 11.84 7.04 -1.73
N ASP A 143 13.06 6.52 -1.76
CA ASP A 143 13.66 5.75 -0.66
C ASP A 143 13.78 6.54 0.65
N ASP A 144 13.84 7.87 0.57
CA ASP A 144 13.89 8.77 1.72
C ASP A 144 12.48 9.10 2.26
N GLY A 145 11.43 8.53 1.67
CA GLY A 145 10.03 8.77 2.01
C GLY A 145 9.50 10.11 1.47
N LYS A 146 10.21 10.77 0.57
CA LYS A 146 9.76 12.03 -0.02
C LYS A 146 8.72 11.75 -1.08
N THR A 147 7.64 12.53 -1.03
CA THR A 147 6.51 12.38 -1.96
C THR A 147 6.89 12.74 -3.39
N LEU A 148 6.70 11.80 -4.31
CA LEU A 148 6.82 12.02 -5.75
C LEU A 148 5.47 12.46 -6.31
N ARG A 149 5.45 13.57 -7.06
CA ARG A 149 4.23 14.17 -7.60
C ARG A 149 4.31 14.32 -9.12
N MET A 150 3.19 14.08 -9.80
CA MET A 150 3.07 14.23 -11.24
C MET A 150 1.82 15.02 -11.58
N LYS A 151 1.88 15.86 -12.63
CA LYS A 151 0.67 16.52 -13.13
C LYS A 151 -0.26 15.47 -13.71
N PHE A 152 -1.54 15.57 -13.37
CA PHE A 152 -2.54 14.59 -13.78
C PHE A 152 -2.57 14.34 -15.30
N LYS A 153 -2.40 15.37 -16.14
CA LYS A 153 -2.32 15.18 -17.61
C LYS A 153 -1.18 14.29 -18.09
N HIS A 154 -0.06 14.24 -17.35
CA HIS A 154 1.07 13.38 -17.68
C HIS A 154 0.78 11.96 -17.22
N PHE A 155 0.25 11.82 -16.01
CA PHE A 155 -0.18 10.53 -15.46
C PHE A 155 -1.27 9.88 -16.32
N TYR A 156 -2.28 10.65 -16.76
CA TYR A 156 -3.35 10.15 -17.61
C TYR A 156 -2.84 9.56 -18.93
N LYS A 157 -1.86 10.24 -19.58
CA LYS A 157 -1.23 9.73 -20.81
C LYS A 157 -0.43 8.45 -20.53
N TYR A 158 0.29 8.42 -19.41
CA TYR A 158 1.01 7.23 -18.96
C TYR A 158 0.04 6.05 -18.73
N MET A 159 -1.00 6.25 -17.91
CA MET A 159 -2.01 5.25 -17.58
C MET A 159 -2.61 4.57 -18.82
N LYS A 160 -2.93 5.34 -19.87
CA LYS A 160 -3.53 4.82 -21.10
C LYS A 160 -2.59 4.03 -22.02
N THR A 161 -1.28 4.07 -21.79
CA THR A 161 -0.30 3.48 -22.72
C THR A 161 0.75 2.59 -22.05
N GLN A 162 0.84 2.60 -20.73
CA GLN A 162 1.85 1.87 -19.97
C GLN A 162 1.73 0.34 -20.14
N ILE A 163 2.88 -0.33 -20.05
CA ILE A 163 3.00 -1.79 -20.15
C ILE A 163 3.72 -2.38 -18.92
N ASP A 164 3.74 -1.63 -17.81
CA ASP A 164 4.47 -2.00 -16.60
C ASP A 164 3.78 -3.15 -15.88
N ASP A 165 4.55 -3.97 -15.17
CA ASP A 165 4.07 -5.08 -14.36
C ASP A 165 3.38 -4.59 -13.09
N SER A 166 3.98 -3.61 -12.40
CA SER A 166 3.38 -2.82 -11.31
C SER A 166 3.45 -1.32 -11.64
N PRO A 167 2.42 -0.74 -12.30
CA PRO A 167 2.43 0.65 -12.73
C PRO A 167 2.39 1.66 -11.57
N LEU A 168 2.90 2.88 -11.83
CA LEU A 168 2.73 4.01 -10.92
C LEU A 168 1.25 4.25 -10.62
N TYR A 169 0.95 4.63 -9.37
CA TYR A 169 -0.41 4.72 -8.85
C TYR A 169 -0.63 6.06 -8.15
N ILE A 170 -1.63 6.85 -8.58
CA ILE A 170 -2.05 8.02 -7.81
C ILE A 170 -2.69 7.55 -6.50
N PHE A 171 -2.10 7.97 -5.39
CA PHE A 171 -2.56 7.71 -4.03
C PHE A 171 -2.34 9.00 -3.21
N ASP A 172 -3.19 10.00 -3.43
CA ASP A 172 -3.00 11.35 -2.88
C ASP A 172 -3.90 11.58 -1.66
N SER A 173 -3.27 11.92 -0.53
CA SER A 173 -3.94 12.20 0.76
C SER A 173 -4.07 13.68 1.08
N THR A 174 -3.73 14.54 0.13
CA THR A 174 -3.60 16.01 0.27
C THR A 174 -4.42 16.70 -0.82
N PHE A 175 -5.42 16.00 -1.35
CA PHE A 175 -6.22 16.48 -2.47
C PHE A 175 -7.29 17.46 -2.02
N ASP A 176 -7.67 17.39 -0.75
CA ASP A 176 -8.53 18.30 0.00
C ASP A 176 -7.87 19.65 0.33
N ASP A 177 -6.56 19.68 0.56
CA ASP A 177 -5.84 20.92 0.94
C ASP A 177 -5.47 21.83 -0.24
N LYS A 178 -5.52 21.30 -1.47
CA LYS A 178 -5.07 22.03 -2.66
C LYS A 178 -6.24 22.64 -3.39
N ARG A 179 -6.16 23.96 -3.65
CA ARG A 179 -7.17 24.71 -4.43
C ARG A 179 -7.58 24.04 -5.75
N GLU A 180 -6.65 23.39 -6.45
CA GLU A 180 -6.89 22.75 -7.75
C GLU A 180 -7.72 21.46 -7.64
N THR A 181 -7.64 20.74 -6.52
CA THR A 181 -8.25 19.41 -6.32
C THR A 181 -9.31 19.40 -5.23
N ALA A 182 -9.39 20.42 -4.38
CA ALA A 182 -10.43 20.59 -3.37
C ALA A 182 -11.86 20.47 -3.94
N PRO A 183 -12.17 20.89 -5.18
CA PRO A 183 -13.49 20.64 -5.77
C PRO A 183 -13.89 19.15 -5.84
N LEU A 184 -12.94 18.20 -5.80
CA LEU A 184 -13.26 16.76 -5.71
C LEU A 184 -14.05 16.42 -4.45
N LEU A 185 -13.92 17.19 -3.36
CA LEU A 185 -14.70 16.98 -2.13
C LEU A 185 -16.19 17.28 -2.32
N ALA A 186 -16.55 18.10 -3.31
CA ALA A 186 -17.95 18.37 -3.62
C ALA A 186 -18.60 17.21 -4.40
N ASP A 187 -17.80 16.31 -4.97
CA ASP A 187 -18.28 15.23 -5.81
C ASP A 187 -18.72 13.98 -5.02
N TYR A 188 -18.31 13.85 -3.76
CA TYR A 188 -18.66 12.71 -2.93
C TYR A 188 -18.97 13.12 -1.49
N LYS A 189 -19.56 12.21 -0.72
CA LYS A 189 -19.82 12.39 0.71
C LYS A 189 -19.23 11.20 1.47
N VAL A 190 -18.95 11.36 2.75
CA VAL A 190 -18.69 10.17 3.58
C VAL A 190 -20.00 9.37 3.63
N PRO A 191 -20.00 8.06 3.35
CA PRO A 191 -21.24 7.26 3.41
C PRO A 191 -21.88 7.30 4.78
N ARG A 192 -23.22 7.15 4.86
CA ARG A 192 -23.95 7.23 6.14
C ARG A 192 -23.50 6.22 7.21
N TYR A 193 -22.87 5.13 6.81
CA TYR A 193 -22.34 4.08 7.72
C TYR A 193 -21.07 4.48 8.47
N PHE A 194 -20.35 5.50 7.97
CA PHE A 194 -19.00 5.84 8.44
C PHE A 194 -18.89 7.29 8.92
N GLN A 195 -19.98 7.86 9.45
CA GLN A 195 -20.03 9.26 9.90
C GLN A 195 -19.22 9.51 11.17
N ASP A 196 -19.01 8.48 11.98
CA ASP A 196 -18.15 8.60 13.16
C ASP A 196 -16.69 8.85 12.74
N ASP A 197 -16.17 10.02 13.11
CA ASP A 197 -14.77 10.39 12.93
C ASP A 197 -14.17 10.87 14.25
N LEU A 198 -13.92 9.95 15.19
CA LEU A 198 -13.39 10.28 16.51
C LEU A 198 -11.99 10.93 16.46
N PHE A 199 -11.25 10.79 15.35
CA PHE A 199 -9.97 11.48 15.17
C PHE A 199 -10.12 12.96 14.83
N SER A 200 -11.29 13.41 14.37
CA SER A 200 -11.56 14.85 14.19
C SER A 200 -11.32 15.66 15.48
N LEU A 201 -11.49 15.03 16.65
CA LEU A 201 -11.26 15.63 17.96
C LEU A 201 -9.82 16.14 18.18
N VAL A 202 -8.81 15.54 17.54
CA VAL A 202 -7.42 16.03 17.69
C VAL A 202 -7.10 17.20 16.76
N GLY A 203 -8.02 17.59 15.87
CA GLY A 203 -7.86 18.63 14.85
C GLY A 203 -7.20 18.11 13.57
N GLU A 204 -7.25 18.91 12.50
CA GLU A 204 -6.75 18.52 11.17
C GLU A 204 -5.21 18.43 11.07
N ASP A 205 -4.46 19.32 11.72
CA ASP A 205 -2.98 19.23 11.65
C ASP A 205 -2.40 18.02 12.42
N PRO A 206 -2.88 17.67 13.64
CA PRO A 206 -2.27 16.58 14.40
C PRO A 206 -2.77 15.19 14.02
N ARG A 207 -3.92 15.09 13.32
CA ARG A 207 -4.46 13.79 12.91
C ARG A 207 -3.60 13.18 11.80
N PRO A 208 -3.53 11.84 11.71
CA PRO A 208 -2.90 11.17 10.57
C PRO A 208 -3.69 11.43 9.28
N PRO A 209 -3.05 11.34 8.10
CA PRO A 209 -3.77 11.27 6.84
C PRO A 209 -4.79 10.12 6.88
N TYR A 210 -6.01 10.41 6.45
CA TYR A 210 -7.14 9.51 6.67
C TYR A 210 -8.04 9.35 5.45
N ARG A 211 -7.84 10.15 4.40
CA ARG A 211 -8.59 10.07 3.15
C ARG A 211 -7.64 10.09 1.97
N TRP A 212 -7.95 9.31 0.94
CA TRP A 212 -7.15 9.25 -0.27
C TRP A 212 -8.03 9.25 -1.51
N PHE A 213 -7.59 10.03 -2.50
CA PHE A 213 -8.07 9.94 -3.88
C PHE A 213 -7.16 9.00 -4.65
N LEU A 214 -7.75 7.98 -5.28
CA LEU A 214 -7.02 6.90 -5.94
C LEU A 214 -7.30 6.90 -7.44
N VAL A 215 -6.25 6.92 -8.26
CA VAL A 215 -6.36 6.71 -9.71
C VAL A 215 -5.28 5.74 -10.17
N GLY A 216 -5.68 4.51 -10.47
CA GLY A 216 -4.77 3.40 -10.69
C GLY A 216 -4.92 2.78 -12.07
N PRO A 217 -3.85 2.66 -12.87
CA PRO A 217 -3.87 1.91 -14.12
C PRO A 217 -4.16 0.42 -13.91
N LYS A 218 -4.65 -0.27 -14.95
CA LYS A 218 -4.69 -1.73 -14.98
C LYS A 218 -3.32 -2.32 -14.59
N ARG A 219 -3.32 -3.31 -13.69
CA ARG A 219 -2.19 -3.98 -13.02
C ARG A 219 -1.57 -3.28 -11.81
N SER A 220 -1.97 -2.05 -11.47
CA SER A 220 -1.48 -1.46 -10.21
C SER A 220 -2.24 -2.05 -9.01
N GLY A 221 -1.65 -1.99 -7.83
CA GLY A 221 -2.26 -2.53 -6.62
C GLY A 221 -1.51 -2.11 -5.37
N ARG A 222 -2.07 -2.42 -4.21
CA ARG A 222 -1.41 -2.23 -2.91
C ARG A 222 -2.13 -2.99 -1.80
N GLU A 223 -1.41 -3.26 -0.71
CA GLU A 223 -2.01 -3.40 0.61
C GLU A 223 -2.65 -2.06 1.04
N ILE A 224 -3.91 -2.07 1.45
CA ILE A 224 -4.59 -0.88 1.98
C ILE A 224 -4.64 -1.00 3.52
N ALA A 225 -4.84 0.11 4.21
CA ALA A 225 -5.13 0.08 5.64
C ALA A 225 -6.65 -0.07 5.86
N THR A 226 -7.04 -0.32 7.10
CA THR A 226 -8.41 -0.55 7.53
C THR A 226 -9.30 0.64 7.17
N ALA A 227 -10.23 0.45 6.25
CA ALA A 227 -10.92 1.53 5.56
C ALA A 227 -12.26 1.09 5.00
N TRP A 228 -13.07 2.07 4.64
CA TRP A 228 -14.02 1.90 3.55
C TRP A 228 -13.39 2.37 2.23
N ASN A 229 -13.69 1.69 1.12
CA ASN A 229 -13.21 2.03 -0.22
C ASN A 229 -14.38 2.03 -1.21
N THR A 230 -14.70 3.17 -1.79
CA THR A 230 -15.78 3.31 -2.77
C THR A 230 -15.21 3.45 -4.18
N LEU A 231 -15.61 2.54 -5.07
CA LEU A 231 -15.15 2.48 -6.46
C LEU A 231 -16.13 3.21 -7.38
N ILE A 232 -15.62 4.15 -8.18
CA ILE A 232 -16.44 4.93 -9.13
C ILE A 232 -16.21 4.48 -10.57
N VAL A 233 -14.98 4.09 -10.91
CA VAL A 233 -14.62 3.63 -12.27
C VAL A 233 -13.74 2.39 -12.18
N GLY A 234 -13.96 1.46 -13.11
CA GLY A 234 -13.15 0.25 -13.29
C GLY A 234 -13.54 -0.88 -12.34
N ARG A 235 -12.64 -1.85 -12.17
CA ARG A 235 -12.83 -3.02 -11.32
C ARG A 235 -11.57 -3.29 -10.48
N LYS A 236 -11.78 -3.74 -9.24
CA LYS A 236 -10.71 -4.11 -8.30
C LYS A 236 -10.92 -5.53 -7.80
N ARG A 237 -9.90 -6.38 -7.91
CA ARG A 237 -9.85 -7.68 -7.27
C ARG A 237 -9.33 -7.51 -5.86
N TRP A 238 -10.04 -8.07 -4.90
CA TRP A 238 -9.72 -8.00 -3.48
C TRP A 238 -9.37 -9.37 -2.96
N LEU A 239 -8.41 -9.37 -2.05
CA LEU A 239 -8.09 -10.50 -1.20
C LEU A 239 -8.07 -10.01 0.24
N ALA A 240 -8.69 -10.74 1.16
CA ALA A 240 -8.68 -10.43 2.58
C ALA A 240 -8.44 -11.70 3.41
N PHE A 241 -7.57 -11.62 4.42
CA PHE A 241 -7.36 -12.69 5.39
C PHE A 241 -7.87 -12.27 6.77
N PRO A 242 -8.52 -13.19 7.51
CA PRO A 242 -8.95 -12.89 8.86
C PRO A 242 -7.73 -12.65 9.77
N PRO A 243 -7.90 -11.93 10.89
CA PRO A 243 -6.81 -11.64 11.82
C PRO A 243 -6.15 -12.88 12.45
N SER A 244 -6.82 -14.04 12.38
CA SER A 244 -6.31 -15.34 12.83
C SER A 244 -5.16 -15.85 11.95
N VAL A 245 -5.10 -15.47 10.67
CA VAL A 245 -4.01 -15.85 9.78
C VAL A 245 -2.79 -15.00 10.12
N ASP A 246 -1.67 -15.67 10.40
CA ASP A 246 -0.47 -15.01 10.86
C ASP A 246 0.22 -14.21 9.74
N LYS A 247 1.02 -13.23 10.16
CA LYS A 247 1.71 -12.30 9.26
C LYS A 247 2.70 -12.99 8.32
N ALA A 248 3.35 -14.08 8.73
CA ALA A 248 4.34 -14.75 7.89
C ALA A 248 3.65 -15.45 6.72
N THR A 249 2.51 -16.09 6.98
CA THR A 249 1.64 -16.70 5.97
C THR A 249 1.13 -15.65 4.98
N VAL A 250 0.52 -14.58 5.47
CA VAL A 250 -0.01 -13.50 4.60
C VAL A 250 1.07 -12.87 3.72
N LYS A 251 2.29 -12.68 4.24
CA LYS A 251 3.39 -12.13 3.44
C LYS A 251 3.90 -13.05 2.34
N ALA A 252 3.54 -14.32 2.36
CA ALA A 252 3.82 -15.30 1.32
C ALA A 252 5.30 -15.42 0.90
N LYS A 253 6.26 -14.97 1.73
CA LYS A 253 7.68 -14.87 1.34
C LYS A 253 8.29 -16.20 0.93
N ILE A 254 7.85 -17.30 1.54
CA ILE A 254 8.32 -18.65 1.21
C ILE A 254 7.84 -19.13 -0.18
N HIS A 255 6.79 -18.49 -0.72
CA HIS A 255 6.21 -18.82 -2.03
C HIS A 255 6.76 -17.95 -3.17
N VAL A 256 7.61 -16.96 -2.87
CA VAL A 256 8.26 -16.11 -3.88
C VAL A 256 9.43 -16.87 -4.50
N LEU A 257 9.39 -17.08 -5.82
CA LEU A 257 10.47 -17.72 -6.55
C LEU A 257 11.50 -16.71 -7.09
N LYS A 258 12.68 -17.21 -7.45
CA LYS A 258 13.75 -16.39 -8.03
C LYS A 258 13.28 -15.70 -9.30
N GLY A 259 13.28 -14.37 -9.29
CA GLY A 259 12.89 -13.53 -10.43
C GLY A 259 11.46 -13.00 -10.35
N GLU A 260 10.70 -13.34 -9.32
CA GLU A 260 9.41 -12.71 -9.00
C GLU A 260 9.60 -11.52 -8.07
N ASP A 261 8.68 -10.55 -8.15
CA ASP A 261 8.60 -9.42 -7.22
C ASP A 261 7.56 -9.72 -6.11
N ASP A 262 7.51 -8.93 -5.04
CA ASP A 262 6.48 -9.03 -3.99
C ASP A 262 5.30 -8.05 -4.19
N GLU A 263 5.21 -7.47 -5.38
CA GLU A 263 4.13 -6.59 -5.83
C GLU A 263 2.80 -7.33 -6.05
N ALA A 264 1.69 -6.58 -6.05
CA ALA A 264 0.34 -7.14 -6.12
C ALA A 264 0.12 -8.07 -7.33
N GLY A 265 0.69 -7.75 -8.50
CA GLY A 265 0.56 -8.61 -9.68
C GLY A 265 1.09 -10.03 -9.44
N ASN A 266 2.32 -10.16 -8.96
CA ASN A 266 2.89 -11.46 -8.60
C ASN A 266 2.11 -12.09 -7.44
N TYR A 267 1.71 -11.31 -6.44
CA TYR A 267 0.99 -11.84 -5.29
C TYR A 267 -0.28 -12.60 -5.68
N PHE A 268 -1.12 -12.00 -6.52
CA PHE A 268 -2.37 -12.61 -6.96
C PHE A 268 -2.15 -13.75 -7.96
N CYS A 269 -1.14 -13.65 -8.84
CA CYS A 269 -0.98 -14.61 -9.95
C CYS A 269 -0.11 -15.81 -9.59
N ASP A 270 0.83 -15.64 -8.66
CA ASP A 270 1.87 -16.62 -8.34
C ASP A 270 1.79 -17.07 -6.88
N MET A 271 1.85 -16.12 -5.94
CA MET A 271 1.96 -16.46 -4.52
C MET A 271 0.65 -17.06 -3.98
N LEU A 272 -0.49 -16.42 -4.21
CA LEU A 272 -1.78 -16.91 -3.72
C LEU A 272 -2.09 -18.34 -4.21
N PRO A 273 -2.00 -18.67 -5.51
CA PRO A 273 -2.21 -20.05 -5.97
C PRO A 273 -1.27 -21.07 -5.30
N ARG A 274 -0.01 -20.71 -5.04
CA ARG A 274 0.94 -21.59 -4.33
C ARG A 274 0.61 -21.75 -2.86
N MET A 275 0.13 -20.70 -2.20
CA MET A 275 -0.35 -20.77 -0.82
C MET A 275 -1.53 -21.73 -0.71
N VAL A 276 -2.53 -21.59 -1.58
CA VAL A 276 -3.71 -22.47 -1.59
C VAL A 276 -3.36 -23.91 -1.95
N ALA A 277 -2.42 -24.12 -2.89
CA ALA A 277 -1.96 -25.46 -3.21
C ALA A 277 -1.21 -26.14 -2.05
N ALA A 278 -0.48 -25.36 -1.24
CA ALA A 278 0.25 -25.85 -0.07
C ALA A 278 -0.69 -26.08 1.13
N ASP A 279 -1.70 -25.23 1.31
CA ASP A 279 -2.72 -25.34 2.34
C ASP A 279 -4.12 -25.05 1.77
N PRO A 280 -4.85 -26.09 1.31
CA PRO A 280 -6.22 -25.92 0.81
C PRO A 280 -7.20 -25.41 1.88
N SER A 281 -6.87 -25.56 3.16
CA SER A 281 -7.71 -25.11 4.28
C SER A 281 -7.50 -23.64 4.65
N LEU A 282 -6.53 -22.96 4.01
CA LEU A 282 -6.22 -21.56 4.27
C LEU A 282 -7.46 -20.67 4.19
N GLU A 283 -7.79 -20.00 5.28
CA GLU A 283 -8.92 -19.08 5.34
C GLU A 283 -8.56 -17.75 4.66
N TYR A 284 -9.34 -17.36 3.65
CA TYR A 284 -9.28 -16.05 3.02
C TYR A 284 -10.62 -15.73 2.35
N MET A 285 -10.78 -14.49 1.92
CA MET A 285 -11.86 -14.04 1.06
C MET A 285 -11.30 -13.47 -0.23
N GLU A 286 -11.89 -13.82 -1.37
CA GLU A 286 -11.54 -13.27 -2.67
C GLU A 286 -12.80 -12.81 -3.41
N PHE A 287 -12.77 -11.60 -3.97
CA PHE A 287 -13.93 -11.05 -4.66
C PHE A 287 -13.59 -9.90 -5.61
N MET A 288 -14.52 -9.60 -6.51
CA MET A 288 -14.47 -8.41 -7.36
C MET A 288 -15.30 -7.27 -6.76
N GLN A 289 -14.72 -6.07 -6.76
CA GLN A 289 -15.41 -4.82 -6.54
C GLN A 289 -15.72 -4.16 -7.90
N TYR A 290 -16.97 -3.74 -8.07
CA TYR A 290 -17.52 -3.09 -9.25
C TYR A 290 -17.79 -1.60 -9.00
N PRO A 291 -18.00 -0.78 -10.05
CA PRO A 291 -18.42 0.60 -9.89
C PRO A 291 -19.71 0.72 -9.07
N GLY A 292 -19.74 1.64 -8.11
CA GLY A 292 -20.85 1.81 -7.16
C GLY A 292 -20.69 1.03 -5.85
N ASP A 293 -19.77 0.06 -5.79
CA ASP A 293 -19.51 -0.71 -4.58
C ASP A 293 -18.64 0.06 -3.58
N THR A 294 -19.03 0.00 -2.31
CA THR A 294 -18.22 0.39 -1.16
C THR A 294 -17.80 -0.85 -0.38
N VAL A 295 -16.51 -1.16 -0.37
CA VAL A 295 -15.94 -2.25 0.42
C VAL A 295 -15.65 -1.74 1.83
N PHE A 296 -16.12 -2.46 2.84
CA PHE A 296 -15.78 -2.27 4.25
C PHE A 296 -14.84 -3.40 4.71
N ILE A 297 -13.60 -3.04 5.07
CA ILE A 297 -12.64 -3.97 5.70
C ILE A 297 -12.43 -3.55 7.16
N PRO A 298 -12.93 -4.34 8.14
CA PRO A 298 -12.75 -4.07 9.55
C PRO A 298 -11.28 -4.05 9.96
N GLY A 299 -11.00 -3.39 11.08
CA GLY A 299 -9.64 -3.33 11.56
C GLY A 299 -9.02 -4.69 11.87
N GLY A 300 -7.74 -4.86 11.59
CA GLY A 300 -7.02 -6.11 11.89
C GLY A 300 -7.08 -7.16 10.78
N TRP A 301 -8.00 -7.04 9.82
CA TRP A 301 -7.99 -7.87 8.61
C TRP A 301 -6.83 -7.48 7.70
N TRP A 302 -6.09 -8.49 7.24
CA TRP A 302 -5.09 -8.30 6.19
C TRP A 302 -5.78 -8.21 4.85
N HIS A 303 -5.29 -7.37 3.94
CA HIS A 303 -5.90 -7.28 2.62
C HIS A 303 -4.95 -6.73 1.57
N ALA A 304 -5.15 -7.20 0.35
CA ALA A 304 -4.46 -6.75 -0.85
C ALA A 304 -5.50 -6.41 -1.93
N VAL A 305 -5.18 -5.40 -2.74
CA VAL A 305 -6.07 -4.93 -3.81
C VAL A 305 -5.30 -4.87 -5.11
N TYR A 306 -5.91 -5.39 -6.17
CA TYR A 306 -5.35 -5.42 -7.51
C TYR A 306 -6.32 -4.81 -8.52
N ASN A 307 -5.87 -3.79 -9.25
CA ASN A 307 -6.68 -3.11 -10.25
C ASN A 307 -6.66 -3.92 -11.55
N VAL A 308 -7.75 -4.61 -11.86
CA VAL A 308 -7.88 -5.39 -13.11
C VAL A 308 -8.25 -4.51 -14.31
N GLU A 309 -8.61 -3.25 -14.05
CA GLU A 309 -8.88 -2.19 -15.04
C GLU A 309 -8.26 -0.85 -14.59
N ASP A 310 -8.37 0.19 -15.43
CA ASP A 310 -8.12 1.56 -14.97
C ASP A 310 -9.20 1.95 -13.97
N THR A 311 -8.80 2.37 -12.76
CA THR A 311 -9.72 2.64 -11.66
C THR A 311 -9.68 4.06 -11.14
N ILE A 312 -10.82 4.55 -10.64
CA ILE A 312 -10.93 5.75 -9.83
C ILE A 312 -11.74 5.41 -8.59
N ALA A 313 -11.19 5.69 -7.41
CA ALA A 313 -11.84 5.41 -6.14
C ALA A 313 -11.53 6.49 -5.10
N VAL A 314 -12.30 6.47 -4.02
CA VAL A 314 -12.00 7.20 -2.79
C VAL A 314 -12.08 6.26 -1.61
N THR A 315 -11.13 6.41 -0.69
CA THR A 315 -11.08 5.58 0.52
C THR A 315 -10.82 6.46 1.73
N GLN A 316 -11.41 6.10 2.86
CA GLN A 316 -11.06 6.73 4.13
C GLN A 316 -10.91 5.70 5.24
N ASN A 317 -9.91 5.95 6.09
CA ASN A 317 -9.81 5.33 7.40
C ASN A 317 -10.67 6.16 8.36
N TYR A 318 -11.37 5.48 9.26
CA TYR A 318 -12.22 6.15 10.24
C TYR A 318 -12.11 5.46 11.61
N CYS A 319 -12.44 6.20 12.66
CA CYS A 319 -12.47 5.71 14.03
C CYS A 319 -13.88 5.92 14.57
N SER A 320 -14.55 4.81 14.86
CA SER A 320 -15.92 4.79 15.38
C SER A 320 -15.96 4.29 16.81
N HIS A 321 -17.13 4.40 17.43
CA HIS A 321 -17.36 3.80 18.74
C HIS A 321 -17.08 2.29 18.74
N ALA A 322 -17.47 1.59 17.68
CA ALA A 322 -17.32 0.14 17.57
C ALA A 322 -15.86 -0.32 17.50
N ASN A 323 -14.97 0.46 16.87
CA ASN A 323 -13.57 0.10 16.71
C ASN A 323 -12.61 0.83 17.68
N PHE A 324 -13.15 1.66 18.57
CA PHE A 324 -12.41 2.57 19.44
C PHE A 324 -11.32 1.88 20.26
N GLU A 325 -11.62 0.76 20.94
CA GLU A 325 -10.65 0.06 21.80
C GLU A 325 -9.36 -0.28 21.03
N ARG A 326 -9.51 -0.91 19.86
CA ARG A 326 -8.37 -1.28 19.02
C ARG A 326 -7.61 -0.07 18.52
N VAL A 327 -8.31 0.98 18.09
CA VAL A 327 -7.68 2.21 17.60
C VAL A 327 -6.95 2.94 18.73
N TRP A 328 -7.52 3.00 19.93
CA TRP A 328 -6.91 3.56 21.13
C TRP A 328 -5.60 2.86 21.47
N CYS A 329 -5.61 1.53 21.58
CA CYS A 329 -4.42 0.75 21.92
C CYS A 329 -3.28 0.91 20.90
N LYS A 330 -3.60 0.96 19.60
CA LYS A 330 -2.60 1.27 18.55
C LYS A 330 -2.12 2.72 18.59
N THR A 331 -3.01 3.66 18.90
CA THR A 331 -2.70 5.10 18.89
C THR A 331 -1.84 5.50 20.08
N ARG A 332 -2.15 5.02 21.29
CA ARG A 332 -1.39 5.34 22.51
C ARG A 332 0.06 4.89 22.39
N SER A 333 0.29 3.71 21.83
CA SER A 333 1.63 3.16 21.59
C SER A 333 2.36 3.86 20.44
N GLY A 334 1.71 4.02 19.28
CA GLY A 334 2.36 4.55 18.06
C GLY A 334 2.44 6.08 17.98
N ARG A 335 1.53 6.82 18.61
CA ARG A 335 1.39 8.28 18.51
C ARG A 335 1.18 8.92 19.87
N LYS A 336 2.08 8.61 20.80
CA LYS A 336 2.09 9.02 22.22
C LYS A 336 1.54 10.42 22.52
N ARG A 337 2.07 11.47 21.87
CA ARG A 337 1.61 12.87 22.09
C ARG A 337 0.18 13.12 21.62
N MET A 338 -0.17 12.57 20.45
CA MET A 338 -1.52 12.67 19.90
C MET A 338 -2.51 11.95 20.80
N ALA A 339 -2.15 10.78 21.34
CA ALA A 339 -3.01 10.02 22.25
C ALA A 339 -3.34 10.81 23.53
N VAL A 340 -2.36 11.52 24.12
CA VAL A 340 -2.61 12.42 25.27
C VAL A 340 -3.61 13.51 24.90
N LYS A 341 -3.40 14.19 23.76
CA LYS A 341 -4.35 15.21 23.27
C LYS A 341 -5.74 14.61 23.05
N TRP A 342 -5.80 13.42 22.45
CA TRP A 342 -7.05 12.75 22.13
C TRP A 342 -7.83 12.38 23.40
N LEU A 343 -7.16 11.83 24.42
CA LEU A 343 -7.79 11.51 25.71
C LEU A 343 -8.39 12.75 26.36
N ASN A 344 -7.68 13.87 26.36
CA ASN A 344 -8.20 15.12 26.92
C ASN A 344 -9.47 15.59 26.18
N GLN A 345 -9.52 15.43 24.85
CA GLN A 345 -10.70 15.80 24.07
C GLN A 345 -11.86 14.80 24.28
N LEU A 346 -11.56 13.51 24.42
CA LEU A 346 -12.55 12.50 24.76
C LEU A 346 -13.16 12.77 26.15
N GLN A 347 -12.39 13.22 27.14
CA GLN A 347 -12.92 13.56 28.47
C GLN A 347 -14.01 14.64 28.41
N ILE A 348 -13.91 15.57 27.45
CA ILE A 348 -14.86 16.67 27.26
C ILE A 348 -16.07 16.20 26.45
N HIS A 349 -15.84 15.57 25.29
CA HIS A 349 -16.89 15.29 24.31
C HIS A 349 -17.52 13.90 24.45
N TYR A 350 -16.76 12.91 24.93
CA TYR A 350 -17.18 11.51 25.04
C TYR A 350 -16.68 10.88 26.37
N PRO A 351 -17.17 11.32 27.54
CA PRO A 351 -16.64 10.88 28.84
C PRO A 351 -16.63 9.36 29.03
N LYS A 352 -17.60 8.64 28.46
CA LYS A 352 -17.65 7.17 28.50
C LYS A 352 -16.50 6.52 27.74
N LEU A 353 -16.15 7.04 26.56
CA LEU A 353 -14.99 6.56 25.79
C LEU A 353 -13.67 6.92 26.47
N ALA A 354 -13.60 8.09 27.13
CA ALA A 354 -12.44 8.46 27.93
C ALA A 354 -12.23 7.50 29.11
N ALA A 355 -13.31 7.15 29.83
CA ALA A 355 -13.25 6.16 30.91
C ALA A 355 -12.80 4.79 30.38
N LEU A 356 -13.32 4.35 29.23
CA LEU A 356 -12.86 3.12 28.57
C LEU A 356 -11.37 3.19 28.21
N ALA A 357 -10.90 4.31 27.65
CA ALA A 357 -9.49 4.50 27.33
C ALA A 357 -8.57 4.42 28.57
N VAL A 358 -9.00 5.00 29.69
CA VAL A 358 -8.28 4.90 30.98
C VAL A 358 -8.28 3.46 31.48
N HIS A 359 -9.44 2.80 31.48
CA HIS A 359 -9.55 1.39 31.86
C HIS A 359 -8.65 0.47 31.02
N LEU A 360 -8.60 0.68 29.70
CA LEU A 360 -7.71 -0.06 28.81
C LEU A 360 -6.23 0.20 29.12
N ASN A 361 -5.88 1.40 29.61
CA ASN A 361 -4.51 1.68 30.01
C ASN A 361 -4.17 0.93 31.30
N GLU A 362 -5.06 0.95 32.29
CA GLU A 362 -4.89 0.22 33.55
C GLU A 362 -4.80 -1.29 33.32
N ARG A 363 -5.70 -1.84 32.49
CA ARG A 363 -5.71 -3.27 32.13
C ARG A 363 -4.38 -3.72 31.52
N ASP A 364 -3.78 -2.88 30.70
CA ASP A 364 -2.57 -3.20 29.94
C ASP A 364 -1.29 -2.65 30.59
N ASP A 365 -1.37 -2.18 31.85
CA ASP A 365 -0.29 -1.49 32.60
C ASP A 365 0.42 -0.40 31.77
N TYR A 366 -0.36 0.31 30.96
CA TYR A 366 0.14 1.29 30.01
C TYR A 366 0.22 2.68 30.63
N THR A 367 1.45 3.16 30.85
CA THR A 367 1.68 4.55 31.27
C THR A 367 1.63 5.51 30.07
N MET A 368 0.68 6.45 30.11
CA MET A 368 0.56 7.52 29.10
C MET A 368 1.80 8.43 29.08
N TYR A 369 2.06 9.02 27.92
CA TYR A 369 3.20 9.91 27.75
C TYR A 369 3.08 11.18 28.62
N SER A 370 4.12 11.45 29.42
CA SER A 370 4.35 12.73 30.07
C SER A 370 5.68 13.32 29.60
N LYS A 371 5.79 14.66 29.58
CA LYS A 371 7.08 15.31 29.26
C LYS A 371 8.16 15.01 30.31
N GLU A 372 7.75 14.72 31.55
CA GLU A 372 8.62 14.42 32.68
C GLU A 372 9.22 13.01 32.61
N ASN A 373 8.48 12.01 32.10
CA ASN A 373 8.97 10.63 31.94
C ASN A 373 10.16 10.52 30.96
N LYS A 374 10.38 11.53 30.09
CA LYS A 374 11.52 11.58 29.18
C LYS A 374 12.83 12.03 29.85
N LYS A 375 12.77 12.71 31.00
CA LYS A 375 13.97 13.03 31.79
C LYS A 375 14.47 11.77 32.48
N ARG A 376 13.59 11.02 33.14
CA ARG A 376 13.93 9.73 33.77
C ARG A 376 14.55 8.73 32.79
N SER A 377 13.96 8.52 31.60
CA SER A 377 14.57 7.60 30.62
C SER A 377 15.91 8.08 30.03
N LYS A 378 16.28 9.35 30.20
CA LYS A 378 17.60 9.87 29.81
C LYS A 378 18.60 9.82 30.97
N ASP A 379 18.11 9.86 32.20
CA ASP A 379 18.92 9.72 33.40
C ASP A 379 19.22 8.23 33.67
N ASP A 380 18.30 7.31 33.33
CA ASP A 380 18.51 5.86 33.42
C ASP A 380 19.53 5.34 32.37
N ASP A 381 19.58 5.95 31.17
CA ASP A 381 20.62 5.69 30.15
C ASP A 381 21.97 6.37 30.49
N ALA A 382 22.00 7.26 31.48
CA ALA A 382 23.22 7.93 31.94
C ALA A 382 23.90 7.20 33.11
N ASP A 383 23.23 6.21 33.72
CA ASP A 383 23.74 5.48 34.89
C ASP A 383 24.34 4.10 34.54
N ASP A 384 24.28 3.65 33.27
CA ASP A 384 25.02 2.47 32.75
C ASP A 384 26.21 2.85 31.83
N GLY A 385 26.67 4.10 31.94
CA GLY A 385 27.82 4.65 31.21
C GLY A 385 29.14 4.57 31.98
N GLY A 386 29.34 3.52 32.79
CA GLY A 386 30.53 3.33 33.60
C GLY A 386 31.55 2.37 32.98
N MET A 387 32.72 2.91 32.60
CA MET A 387 34.00 2.19 32.46
C MET A 387 34.36 1.62 31.05
N THR A 388 35.06 2.40 30.23
CA THR A 388 36.49 2.21 29.85
C THR A 388 36.87 2.99 28.59
N SER A 389 37.23 4.27 28.75
CA SER A 389 37.99 5.00 27.74
C SER A 389 39.49 4.73 27.89
N LYS A 390 40.07 3.84 27.09
CA LYS A 390 41.54 3.82 26.86
C LYS A 390 41.88 4.64 25.63
N LYS A 391 42.35 5.86 25.89
CA LYS A 391 43.18 6.66 24.97
C LYS A 391 44.33 5.79 24.44
N LYS A 392 44.54 5.80 23.12
CA LYS A 392 45.87 5.59 22.55
C LYS A 392 46.25 6.79 21.68
N GLN A 393 47.34 7.41 22.10
CA GLN A 393 48.06 8.52 21.50
C GLN A 393 48.56 8.18 20.08
N LYS A 394 48.60 9.22 19.23
CA LYS A 394 49.53 9.32 18.10
C LYS A 394 50.98 9.31 18.61
N MET A 395 51.84 8.50 17.99
CA MET A 395 53.23 8.83 17.67
C MET A 395 53.72 7.92 16.53
N SER A 396 54.56 8.51 15.66
CA SER A 396 55.17 8.00 14.42
C SER A 396 54.24 7.97 13.20
#